data_AF-A0A0Q6VWC8-F1
#
_entry.id   AF-A0A0Q6VWC8-F1
#
_cell.length_a   1.000
_cell.length_b   1.000
_cell.length_c   1.000
_cell.angle_alpha   90.00
_cell.angle_beta   90.00
_cell.angle_gamma   90.00
#
_symmetry.space_group_name_H-M   'P 1'
#
loop_
_entity.id
_entity.type
_entity.pdbx_description
1 polymer ?
#
loop_
_entity_poly.entity_id
_entity_poly.type
_entity_poly.pdbx_seq_one_letter_code
_entity_poly.pdbx_strand_id
1 'polypeptide(L)' 'MIEFKPSDGNAVRSEEIDLHFKKLDAEMASPNIKEAKHAELNALYRKLSAERDLLACAKGSKH' A
#
# COMPACT_ATOMS: atom_id res chain seq x y z
N MET A 1 -20.24 -28.06 -3.64
CA MET A 1 -20.40 -26.90 -2.76
C MET A 1 -19.16 -26.05 -2.96
N ILE A 2 -19.25 -24.97 -3.76
CA ILE A 2 -18.09 -24.09 -3.99
C ILE A 2 -18.10 -23.11 -2.82
N GLU A 3 -17.15 -23.26 -1.90
CA GLU A 3 -16.94 -22.32 -0.82
C GLU A 3 -16.47 -20.99 -1.42
N PHE A 4 -17.40 -20.05 -1.55
CA PHE A 4 -17.05 -18.67 -1.86
C PHE A 4 -16.43 -18.05 -0.59
N LYS A 5 -15.11 -18.18 -0.45
CA LYS A 5 -14.37 -17.53 0.64
C LYS A 5 -14.51 -16.01 0.50
N PRO A 6 -15.01 -15.29 1.51
CA PRO A 6 -15.22 -13.87 1.41
C PRO A 6 -13.87 -13.15 1.39
N SER A 7 -13.44 -12.73 0.20
CA SER A 7 -12.56 -11.58 -0.03
C SER A 7 -11.12 -11.67 0.50
N ASP A 8 -10.33 -12.65 0.03
CA ASP A 8 -8.87 -12.64 0.21
C ASP A 8 -8.17 -11.51 -0.57
N GLY A 9 -8.80 -10.95 -1.61
CA GLY A 9 -8.20 -9.91 -2.47
C GLY A 9 -7.78 -8.65 -1.70
N ASN A 10 -8.56 -8.21 -0.70
CA ASN A 10 -8.18 -7.05 0.12
C ASN A 10 -7.01 -7.36 1.06
N ALA A 11 -6.87 -8.59 1.53
CA ALA A 11 -5.74 -9.00 2.39
C ALA A 11 -4.46 -9.08 1.57
N VAL A 12 -4.51 -9.76 0.41
CA VAL A 12 -3.39 -9.82 -0.55
C VAL A 12 -2.94 -8.43 -0.97
N ARG A 13 -3.89 -7.55 -1.32
CA ARG A 13 -3.57 -6.18 -1.73
C ARG A 13 -2.97 -5.34 -0.60
N SER A 14 -3.42 -5.55 0.63
CA SER A 14 -2.85 -4.87 1.81
C SER A 14 -1.40 -5.31 2.05
N GLU A 15 -1.10 -6.60 1.93
CA GLU A 15 0.27 -7.13 2.07
C GLU A 15 1.20 -6.63 0.95
N GLU A 16 0.70 -6.53 -0.29
CA GLU A 16 1.42 -5.92 -1.41
C GLU A 16 1.77 -4.45 -1.12
N ILE A 17 0.81 -3.68 -0.60
CA ILE A 17 1.01 -2.28 -0.24
C ILE A 17 2.09 -2.15 0.85
N ASP A 18 2.07 -3.01 1.86
CA ASP A 18 3.08 -3.02 2.93
C ASP A 18 4.48 -3.37 2.39
N LEU A 19 4.57 -4.29 1.43
CA LEU A 19 5.83 -4.60 0.75
C LEU A 19 6.35 -3.41 -0.06
N HIS A 20 5.46 -2.68 -0.73
CA HIS A 20 5.82 -1.46 -1.45
C HIS A 20 6.30 -0.36 -0.50
N PHE A 21 5.68 -0.20 0.68
CA PHE A 21 6.15 0.74 1.68
C PHE A 21 7.57 0.44 2.16
N LYS A 22 7.88 -0.83 2.48
CA LYS A 22 9.25 -1.21 2.89
C LYS A 22 10.30 -0.89 1.82
N LYS A 23 9.96 -1.08 0.54
CA LYS A 23 10.85 -0.73 -0.58
C LYS A 23 11.01 0.78 -0.70
N LEU A 24 9.90 1.52 -0.61
CA LEU A 24 9.92 2.99 -0.65
C LEU A 24 10.76 3.58 0.48
N ASP A 25 10.61 3.07 1.71
CA ASP A 25 11.39 3.53 2.85
C ASP A 25 12.89 3.27 2.64
N ALA A 26 13.27 2.10 2.13
CA ALA A 26 14.66 1.78 1.81
C ALA A 26 15.22 2.68 0.70
N GLU A 27 14.43 2.98 -0.34
CA GLU A 27 14.85 3.87 -1.43
C GLU A 27 14.95 5.34 -0.98
N MET A 28 14.02 5.82 -0.17
CA MET A 28 14.04 7.19 0.39
C MET A 28 15.16 7.38 1.42
N ALA A 29 15.51 6.33 2.17
CA ALA A 29 16.65 6.34 3.09
C ALA A 29 18.01 6.28 2.37
N SER A 30 18.03 6.12 1.04
CA SER A 30 19.28 6.12 0.28
C SER A 30 19.93 7.51 0.33
N PRO A 31 21.18 7.63 0.82
CA PRO A 31 21.86 8.93 0.94
C PRO A 31 22.19 9.56 -0.42
N ASN A 32 22.01 8.83 -1.53
CA ASN A 32 22.31 9.29 -2.89
C ASN A 32 21.06 9.49 -3.76
N ILE A 33 19.88 9.59 -3.15
CA ILE A 33 18.64 9.85 -3.87
C ILE A 33 18.60 11.30 -4.36
N LYS A 34 18.22 11.50 -5.63
CA LYS A 34 17.98 12.83 -6.19
C LYS A 34 16.66 13.39 -5.65
N GLU A 35 16.58 14.70 -5.39
CA GLU A 35 15.34 15.35 -4.91
C GLU A 35 14.12 15.06 -5.80
N ALA A 36 14.30 15.06 -7.12
CA ALA A 36 13.22 14.69 -8.06
C ALA A 36 12.72 13.26 -7.82
N LYS A 37 13.64 12.31 -7.59
CA LYS A 37 13.29 10.92 -7.27
C LYS A 37 12.62 10.83 -5.89
N HIS A 38 13.10 11.60 -4.90
CA HIS A 38 12.47 11.66 -3.59
C HIS A 38 11.02 12.19 -3.67
N ALA A 39 10.76 13.20 -4.49
CA ALA A 39 9.41 13.72 -4.73
C ALA A 39 8.49 12.67 -5.40
N GLU A 40 9.00 11.92 -6.38
CA GLU A 40 8.28 10.81 -7.03
C GLU A 40 7.95 9.68 -6.04
N LEU A 41 8.93 9.24 -5.23
CA LEU A 41 8.72 8.20 -4.22
C LEU A 41 7.74 8.65 -3.14
N ASN A 42 7.81 9.91 -2.70
CA ASN A 42 6.85 10.46 -1.73
C ASN A 42 5.43 10.58 -2.33
N ALA A 43 5.30 10.91 -3.61
CA ALA A 43 4.00 10.89 -4.29
C ALA A 43 3.43 9.46 -4.37
N LEU A 44 4.27 8.47 -4.63
CA LEU A 44 3.87 7.06 -4.62
C LEU A 44 3.44 6.60 -3.21
N TYR A 45 4.20 6.98 -2.18
CA TYR A 45 3.89 6.71 -0.78
C TYR A 45 2.49 7.21 -0.41
N ARG A 46 2.18 8.48 -0.74
CA ARG A 46 0.86 9.08 -0.46
C ARG A 46 -0.28 8.34 -1.16
N LYS A 47 -0.08 7.91 -2.41
CA LYS A 47 -1.10 7.14 -3.16
C LYS A 47 -1.38 5.79 -2.50
N LEU A 48 -0.32 5.05 -2.15
CA LEU A 48 -0.45 3.75 -1.48
C LEU A 48 -1.06 3.87 -0.08
N SER A 49 -0.78 4.98 0.63
CA SER A 49 -1.41 5.25 1.93
C SER A 49 -2.90 5.45 1.79
N ALA A 50 -3.32 6.26 0.81
CA ALA A 50 -4.75 6.46 0.53
C ALA A 50 -5.43 5.14 0.14
N GLU A 51 -4.77 4.30 -0.66
CA GLU A 51 -5.28 2.98 -1.05
C GLU A 51 -5.43 2.05 0.17
N ARG A 52 -4.44 1.99 1.06
CA ARG A 52 -4.52 1.21 2.31
C ARG A 52 -5.66 1.70 3.20
N ASP A 53 -5.81 3.01 3.34
CA ASP A 53 -6.85 3.60 4.20
C ASP A 53 -8.25 3.31 3.64
N LEU A 54 -8.42 3.32 2.30
CA LEU A 54 -9.65 2.87 1.63
C LEU A 54 -9.91 1.37 1.85
N LEU A 55 -8.89 0.53 1.77
CA LEU A 55 -9.03 -0.92 2.03
C LEU A 55 -9.36 -1.20 3.50
N ALA A 56 -8.84 -0.41 4.43
CA ALA A 56 -9.17 -0.48 5.85
C ALA A 56 -10.62 -0.02 6.12
N CYS A 57 -11.07 1.05 5.47
CA CYS A 57 -12.45 1.53 5.55
C CYS A 57 -13.44 0.52 4.93
N ALA A 58 -13.08 -0.10 3.81
CA ALA A 58 -13.88 -1.14 3.17
C ALA A 58 -14.07 -2.39 4.05
N LYS A 59 -13.12 -2.70 4.94
CA LYS A 59 -13.27 -3.77 5.95
C LYS A 59 -14.20 -3.41 7.10
N GLY A 60 -14.46 -2.12 7.34
CA GLY A 60 -15.33 -1.60 8.41
C GLY A 60 -16.80 -1.43 8.04
N SER A 61 -17.16 -1.51 6.75
CA SER A 61 -18.55 -1.37 6.29
C SER A 61 -19.26 -2.71 6.17
N LYS A 62 -19.48 -3.39 7.30
CA LYS A 62 -20.51 -4.43 7.43
C LYS A 62 -21.52 -3.94 8.47
N HIS A 63 -22.62 -3.35 8.00
CA HIS A 63 -23.88 -3.29 8.74
C HIS A 63 -24.63 -4.62 8.56
#